data_AF-A0A6N4TL90-F1
#
_entry.id   AF-A0A6N4TL90-F1
#
_cell.length_a   1.000
_cell.length_b   1.000
_cell.length_c   1.000
_cell.angle_alpha   90.00
_cell.angle_beta   90.00
_cell.angle_gamma   90.00
#
_symmetry.space_group_name_H-M   'P 1'
#
loop_
_entity.id
_entity.type
_entity.pdbx_description
1 polymer ?
#
loop_
_entity_poly.entity_id
_entity_poly.type
_entity_poly.pdbx_seq_one_letter_code
_entity_poly.pdbx_strand_id
1 'polypeptide(L)'
;MRIQELASYRNEKNFSSPFYAELFCDDIWGDNGEDCASVTIHPTKEGWHLHYIRTQSGIPYPFAPHTSKIVDEYEKDVNDEQFYDYLLLHNLQEAFMDYITTV
;
A
#
# COMPACT_ATOMS: atom_id res chain seq x y z
N MET A 1 -1.31 19.01 -5.63
CA MET A 1 0.13 18.80 -5.38
C MET A 1 0.86 18.73 -6.72
N ARG A 2 2.09 19.24 -6.80
CA ARG A 2 3.01 19.09 -7.94
C ARG A 2 4.15 18.15 -7.55
N ILE A 3 4.77 17.51 -8.53
CA ILE A 3 5.89 16.59 -8.29
C ILE A 3 7.09 17.25 -7.59
N GLN A 4 7.37 18.54 -7.83
CA GLN A 4 8.46 19.23 -7.13
C GLN A 4 8.20 19.40 -5.62
N GLU A 5 6.94 19.37 -5.20
CA GLU A 5 6.53 19.47 -3.79
C GLU A 5 6.75 18.12 -3.06
N LEU A 6 6.60 17.00 -3.77
CA LEU A 6 6.86 15.65 -3.23
C LEU A 6 8.27 15.46 -2.71
N ALA A 7 9.26 15.88 -3.50
CA ALA A 7 10.67 15.79 -3.09
C ALA A 7 10.94 16.59 -1.80
N SER A 8 10.28 17.74 -1.62
CA SER A 8 10.38 18.52 -0.37
C SER A 8 9.78 17.77 0.81
N TYR A 9 8.59 17.17 0.65
CA TYR A 9 7.93 16.40 1.71
C TYR A 9 8.76 15.20 2.19
N ARG A 10 9.49 14.53 1.27
CA ARG A 10 10.44 13.48 1.64
C ARG A 10 11.56 13.98 2.55
N ASN A 11 12.04 15.18 2.31
CA ASN A 11 13.17 15.77 3.04
C ASN A 11 12.75 16.31 4.41
N GLU A 12 11.50 16.68 4.58
CA GLU A 12 10.94 17.20 5.83
C GLU A 12 10.68 16.10 6.89
N LYS A 13 10.82 14.81 6.51
CA LYS A 13 10.95 13.60 7.36
C LYS A 13 10.18 13.56 8.70
N ASN A 14 8.96 14.07 8.74
CA ASN A 14 8.08 13.93 9.90
C ASN A 14 6.80 13.21 9.52
N PHE A 15 6.90 12.02 8.95
CA PHE A 15 5.76 11.11 8.85
C PHE A 15 5.52 10.49 10.25
N SER A 16 4.78 11.20 11.11
CA SER A 16 4.49 10.77 12.49
C SER A 16 3.50 9.60 12.56
N SER A 17 2.67 9.45 11.52
CA SER A 17 1.73 8.35 11.31
C SER A 17 2.01 7.73 9.94
N PRO A 18 1.88 6.43 9.72
CA PRO A 18 2.11 5.85 8.40
C PRO A 18 0.89 6.08 7.48
N PHE A 19 1.11 6.66 6.31
CA PHE A 19 0.08 6.74 5.25
C PHE A 19 0.07 5.44 4.46
N TYR A 20 -0.99 4.65 4.56
CA TYR A 20 -1.19 3.50 3.69
C TYR A 20 -2.38 3.76 2.80
N ALA A 21 -2.16 3.85 1.50
CA ALA A 21 -3.24 3.96 0.53
C ALA A 21 -3.28 2.74 -0.37
N GLU A 22 -4.45 2.13 -0.46
CA GLU A 22 -4.70 0.99 -1.33
C GLU A 22 -4.80 1.46 -2.79
N LEU A 23 -3.95 0.89 -3.65
CA LEU A 23 -4.01 1.08 -5.09
C LEU A 23 -4.90 0.03 -5.74
N PHE A 24 -4.87 -1.18 -5.20
CA PHE A 24 -5.58 -2.34 -5.70
C PHE A 24 -5.85 -3.31 -4.55
N CYS A 25 -7.03 -3.90 -4.52
CA CYS A 25 -7.39 -5.01 -3.66
C CYS A 25 -8.49 -5.78 -4.37
N ASP A 26 -8.24 -7.06 -4.62
CA ASP A 26 -9.20 -7.92 -5.31
C ASP A 26 -9.06 -9.35 -4.81
N ASP A 27 -10.18 -10.07 -4.92
CA ASP A 27 -10.28 -11.48 -4.60
C ASP A 27 -9.51 -12.29 -5.64
N ILE A 28 -8.83 -13.34 -5.20
CA ILE A 28 -8.17 -14.25 -6.12
C ILE A 28 -9.23 -15.14 -6.76
N TRP A 29 -9.33 -15.01 -8.08
CA TRP A 29 -10.38 -15.65 -8.85
C TRP A 29 -10.39 -17.17 -8.65
N GLY A 30 -11.51 -17.68 -8.16
CA GLY A 30 -11.73 -19.12 -7.96
C GLY A 30 -11.83 -19.61 -6.52
N ASP A 31 -11.70 -18.73 -5.51
CA ASP A 31 -11.80 -19.12 -4.09
C ASP A 31 -13.00 -18.54 -3.30
N ASN A 32 -13.90 -17.81 -3.97
CA ASN A 32 -15.05 -17.11 -3.35
C ASN A 32 -14.70 -15.93 -2.42
N GLY A 33 -13.56 -15.28 -2.61
CA GLY A 33 -13.13 -14.12 -1.81
C GLY A 33 -12.42 -14.50 -0.51
N GLU A 34 -11.83 -15.69 -0.48
CA GLU A 34 -11.08 -16.20 0.67
C GLU A 34 -9.60 -15.78 0.62
N ASP A 35 -8.98 -15.78 -0.56
CA ASP A 35 -7.63 -15.26 -0.79
C ASP A 35 -7.73 -13.89 -1.47
N CYS A 36 -6.87 -12.98 -1.07
CA CYS A 36 -6.86 -11.63 -1.57
C CYS A 36 -5.45 -11.23 -2.01
N ALA A 37 -5.37 -10.47 -3.10
CA ALA A 37 -4.16 -9.77 -3.48
C ALA A 37 -4.37 -8.26 -3.31
N SER A 38 -3.47 -7.61 -2.58
CA SER A 38 -3.52 -6.17 -2.36
C SER A 38 -2.20 -5.50 -2.70
N VAL A 39 -2.28 -4.27 -3.21
CA VAL A 39 -1.16 -3.37 -3.43
C VAL A 39 -1.45 -2.09 -2.69
N THR A 40 -0.58 -1.73 -1.76
CA THR A 40 -0.62 -0.45 -1.07
C THR A 40 0.59 0.39 -1.42
N ILE A 41 0.43 1.71 -1.42
CA ILE A 41 1.52 2.67 -1.53
C ILE A 41 1.63 3.44 -0.22
N HIS A 42 2.86 3.62 0.25
CA HIS A 42 3.11 4.32 1.51
C HIS A 42 4.47 5.02 1.53
N PRO A 43 4.60 6.14 2.26
CA PRO A 43 5.87 6.79 2.51
C PRO A 43 6.61 6.10 3.67
N THR A 44 7.93 6.05 3.57
CA THR A 44 8.82 5.62 4.65
C THR A 44 9.85 6.72 4.95
N LYS A 45 10.72 6.46 5.93
CA LYS A 45 11.86 7.35 6.21
C LYS A 45 12.86 7.41 5.07
N GLU A 46 12.91 6.39 4.22
CA GLU A 46 13.94 6.25 3.19
C GLU A 46 13.42 6.65 1.81
N GLY A 47 12.12 6.55 1.56
CA GLY A 47 11.51 6.95 0.30
C GLY A 47 10.04 6.57 0.22
N TRP A 48 9.59 6.23 -0.98
CA TRP A 48 8.23 5.80 -1.25
C TRP A 48 8.23 4.32 -1.61
N HIS A 49 7.24 3.58 -1.12
CA HIS A 49 7.24 2.14 -1.23
C HIS A 49 5.89 1.63 -1.71
N LEU A 50 5.94 0.67 -2.63
CA LEU A 50 4.83 -0.23 -2.92
C LEU A 50 4.98 -1.48 -2.09
N HIS A 51 3.88 -1.94 -1.53
CA HIS A 51 3.79 -3.17 -0.78
C HIS A 51 2.67 -4.02 -1.36
N TYR A 52 3.06 -5.16 -1.89
CA TYR A 52 2.16 -6.19 -2.39
C TYR A 52 2.07 -7.31 -1.36
N ILE A 53 0.85 -7.71 -1.06
CA ILE A 53 0.56 -8.91 -0.25
C ILE A 53 -0.40 -9.80 -1.02
N ARG A 54 -0.13 -11.10 -0.97
CA ARG A 54 -1.10 -12.14 -1.27
C ARG A 54 -1.39 -12.95 -0.02
N THR A 55 -2.64 -12.99 0.38
CA THR A 55 -3.08 -13.89 1.45
C THR A 55 -3.52 -15.22 0.87
N GLN A 56 -3.51 -16.26 1.69
CA GLN A 56 -4.24 -17.50 1.45
C GLN A 56 -5.00 -17.85 2.73
N SER A 57 -6.31 -18.07 2.61
CA SER A 57 -7.14 -18.56 3.69
C SER A 57 -7.73 -19.94 3.38
N GLY A 58 -8.22 -20.61 4.42
CA GLY A 58 -8.79 -21.94 4.30
C GLY A 58 -8.90 -22.68 5.62
N ILE A 59 -9.38 -23.92 5.58
CA ILE A 59 -9.61 -24.77 6.75
C ILE A 59 -8.65 -25.96 6.70
N PRO A 60 -7.53 -25.94 7.45
CA PRO A 60 -6.62 -27.07 7.51
C PRO A 60 -7.26 -28.18 8.37
N TYR A 61 -8.00 -29.08 7.75
CA TYR A 61 -8.53 -30.26 8.43
C TYR A 61 -7.39 -31.19 8.88
N PRO A 62 -7.40 -31.77 10.10
CA PRO A 62 -8.32 -31.57 11.24
C PRO A 62 -7.80 -30.57 12.29
N PHE A 63 -6.89 -29.67 11.92
CA PHE A 63 -6.08 -28.89 12.87
C PHE A 63 -6.70 -27.55 13.31
N ALA A 64 -7.48 -26.87 12.47
CA ALA A 64 -8.08 -25.57 12.83
C ALA A 64 -9.37 -25.24 12.05
N PRO A 65 -10.27 -24.41 12.62
CA PRO A 65 -11.55 -24.05 12.01
C PRO A 65 -11.44 -23.08 10.83
N HIS A 66 -10.44 -22.19 10.80
CA HIS A 66 -10.08 -21.34 9.66
C HIS A 66 -8.71 -20.70 9.93
N THR A 67 -7.86 -20.57 8.92
CA THR A 67 -6.55 -19.90 9.00
C THR A 67 -6.39 -18.98 7.81
N SER A 68 -5.82 -17.79 8.02
CA SER A 68 -5.36 -16.91 6.93
C SER A 68 -3.88 -16.60 7.15
N LYS A 69 -3.09 -16.66 6.09
CA LYS A 69 -1.64 -16.40 6.11
C LYS A 69 -1.23 -15.58 4.89
N ILE A 70 -0.19 -14.77 5.04
CA ILE A 70 0.49 -14.18 3.89
C ILE A 70 1.30 -15.29 3.21
N VAL A 71 1.10 -15.47 1.91
CA VAL A 71 1.81 -16.47 1.11
C VAL A 71 2.85 -15.86 0.19
N ASP A 72 2.61 -14.64 -0.29
CA ASP A 72 3.59 -13.85 -1.02
C ASP A 72 3.58 -12.42 -0.48
N GLU A 73 4.77 -11.86 -0.32
CA GLU A 73 4.99 -10.49 0.12
C GLU A 73 6.13 -9.91 -0.69
N TYR A 74 5.88 -8.78 -1.34
CA TYR A 74 6.89 -8.07 -2.11
C TYR A 74 6.86 -6.59 -1.78
N GLU A 75 8.04 -6.02 -1.62
CA GLU A 75 8.24 -4.59 -1.46
C GLU A 75 9.06 -4.05 -2.62
N LYS A 76 8.73 -2.84 -3.03
CA LYS A 76 9.45 -2.14 -4.09
C LYS A 76 9.54 -0.66 -3.80
N ASP A 77 10.77 -0.15 -3.79
CA ASP A 77 11.04 1.28 -3.75
C ASP A 77 10.60 1.93 -5.06
N VAL A 78 9.95 3.09 -4.96
CA VAL A 78 9.57 3.89 -6.11
C VAL A 78 10.10 5.31 -5.98
N ASN A 79 10.41 5.92 -7.13
CA ASN A 79 10.90 7.30 -7.17
C ASN A 79 9.74 8.31 -7.10
N ASP A 80 10.07 9.61 -7.02
CA ASP A 80 9.08 10.69 -6.87
C ASP A 80 8.08 10.74 -8.04
N GLU A 81 8.54 10.46 -9.27
CA GLU A 81 7.68 10.41 -10.46
C GLU A 81 6.67 9.28 -10.37
N GLN A 82 7.15 8.06 -10.09
CA GLN A 82 6.31 6.89 -9.95
C GLN A 82 5.29 7.05 -8.82
N PHE A 83 5.71 7.56 -7.66
CA PHE A 83 4.80 7.81 -6.55
C PHE A 83 3.73 8.84 -6.91
N TYR A 84 4.12 9.95 -7.55
CA TYR A 84 3.19 10.96 -8.03
C TYR A 84 2.17 10.40 -9.03
N ASP A 85 2.64 9.58 -9.98
CA ASP A 85 1.79 8.92 -10.97
C ASP A 85 0.79 7.98 -10.31
N TYR A 86 1.19 7.19 -9.31
CA TYR A 86 0.25 6.35 -8.55
C TYR A 86 -0.79 7.19 -7.81
N LEU A 87 -0.38 8.28 -7.15
CA LEU A 87 -1.34 9.17 -6.49
C LEU A 87 -2.34 9.78 -7.49
N LEU A 88 -1.88 10.13 -8.70
CA LEU A 88 -2.73 10.71 -9.73
C LEU A 88 -3.69 9.66 -10.32
N LEU A 89 -3.17 8.50 -10.73
CA LEU A 89 -3.94 7.42 -11.37
C LEU A 89 -5.04 6.87 -10.45
N HIS A 90 -4.80 6.87 -9.13
CA HIS A 90 -5.74 6.36 -8.14
C HIS A 90 -6.52 7.47 -7.40
N ASN A 91 -6.43 8.73 -7.86
CA ASN A 91 -7.11 9.89 -7.24
C ASN A 91 -6.80 10.10 -5.74
N LEU A 92 -5.57 9.80 -5.32
CA LEU A 92 -5.12 9.87 -3.92
C LEU A 92 -4.40 11.17 -3.57
N GLN A 93 -4.29 12.12 -4.52
CA GLN A 93 -3.53 13.36 -4.31
C GLN A 93 -4.07 14.21 -3.15
N GLU A 94 -5.39 14.33 -3.02
CA GLU A 94 -6.02 15.11 -1.94
C GLU A 94 -5.82 14.41 -0.59
N ALA A 95 -6.11 13.12 -0.51
CA ALA A 95 -5.89 12.32 0.70
C ALA A 95 -4.44 12.35 1.19
N PHE A 96 -3.48 12.31 0.26
CA PHE A 96 -2.06 12.42 0.61
C PHE A 96 -1.68 13.83 1.09
N MET A 97 -2.24 14.89 0.49
CA MET A 97 -2.05 16.26 0.95
C MET A 97 -2.65 16.50 2.34
N ASP A 98 -3.84 15.99 2.60
CA ASP A 98 -4.47 16.04 3.92
C ASP A 98 -3.60 15.34 4.97
N TYR A 99 -3.08 14.18 4.62
CA TYR A 99 -2.13 13.45 5.47
C TYR A 99 -0.87 14.26 5.79
N ILE A 100 -0.24 14.90 4.80
CA ILE A 100 0.97 15.71 5.03
C ILE A 100 0.66 16.94 5.90
N THR A 101 -0.50 17.56 5.72
CA THR A 101 -0.87 18.81 6.41
C THR A 101 -1.43 18.61 7.82
N THR A 102 -1.90 17.41 8.14
CA THR A 102 -2.42 17.04 9.46
C THR A 102 -1.33 16.63 10.45
N VAL A 103 -0.15 16.28 9.93
CA VAL A 103 1.02 15.83 10.71
C VAL A 103 1.92 17.00 11.08
#